data_AF-A0A452QZE7-F1
#
_entry.id   AF-A0A452QZE7-F1
#
_cell.length_a   1.000
_cell.length_b   1.000
_cell.length_c   1.000
_cell.angle_alpha   90.00
_cell.angle_beta   90.00
_cell.angle_gamma   90.00
#
_symmetry.space_group_name_H-M   'P 1'
#
loop_
_entity.id
_entity.type
_entity.pdbx_description
1 polymer ?
#
loop_
_entity_poly.entity_id
_entity_poly.type
_entity_poly.pdbx_seq_one_letter_code
_entity_poly.pdbx_strand_id
1 'polypeptide(L)'
;MFQIEQATKQCSKITLTEPWDPLDIPQNATFEDQYSIGGPQEKITVQEWSDRKSARSYETWIGIYTVKDCYPVQETFTKNYSVILSTRFFDIQLGIKDPSVFIPPSTCQTAQPERMSEDCSW
;
A
#
# COMPACT_ATOMS: atom_id res chain seq x y z
N MET A 1 -12.93 8.99 1.19
CA MET A 1 -12.11 8.44 2.29
C MET A 1 -12.61 9.04 3.59
N PHE A 2 -12.77 8.20 4.62
CA PHE A 2 -13.08 8.64 5.97
C PHE A 2 -11.80 8.61 6.81
N GLN A 3 -11.45 9.74 7.41
CA GLN A 3 -10.40 9.84 8.43
C GLN A 3 -11.10 9.88 9.78
N ILE A 4 -10.79 8.93 10.66
CA ILE A 4 -11.48 8.78 11.95
C ILE A 4 -10.42 8.85 13.05
N GLU A 5 -10.59 9.78 13.98
CA GLU A 5 -9.74 9.81 15.17
C GLU A 5 -10.18 8.68 16.13
N GLN A 6 -9.21 7.93 16.65
CA GLN A 6 -9.49 6.68 17.33
C GLN A 6 -10.11 6.84 18.72
N ALA A 7 -9.77 7.86 19.50
CA ALA A 7 -10.28 8.10 20.85
C ALA A 7 -11.68 8.73 20.86
N THR A 8 -11.84 9.84 20.15
CA THR A 8 -13.03 10.69 20.06
C THR A 8 -14.04 10.22 19.05
N LYS A 9 -13.62 9.39 18.07
CA LYS A 9 -14.44 8.97 16.93
C LYS A 9 -14.94 10.12 16.06
N GLN A 10 -14.32 11.30 16.17
CA GLN A 10 -14.56 12.39 15.21
C GLN A 10 -14.16 11.91 13.80
N CYS A 11 -14.93 12.36 12.81
CA CYS A 11 -14.82 11.87 11.45
C CYS A 11 -14.75 13.01 10.44
N SER A 12 -13.80 12.88 9.51
CA SER A 12 -13.70 13.71 8.32
C SER A 12 -13.97 12.90 7.06
N LYS A 13 -14.72 13.48 6.12
CA LYS A 13 -15.09 12.88 4.84
C LYS A 13 -14.43 13.63 3.70
N ILE A 14 -13.42 12.99 3.11
CA ILE A 14 -12.57 13.57 2.06
C ILE A 14 -12.88 12.90 0.73
N THR A 15 -13.04 13.69 -0.33
CA THR A 15 -13.21 13.18 -1.71
C THR A 15 -11.95 12.42 -2.15
N LEU A 16 -12.12 11.20 -2.67
CA LEU A 16 -11.03 10.49 -3.36
C LEU A 16 -10.95 11.00 -4.79
N THR A 17 -9.81 11.55 -5.18
CA THR A 17 -9.55 12.08 -6.53
C THR A 17 -8.80 11.11 -7.42
N GLU A 18 -7.93 10.30 -6.81
CA GLU A 18 -7.15 9.29 -7.52
C GLU A 18 -7.99 8.05 -7.83
N PRO A 19 -7.75 7.37 -8.97
CA PRO A 19 -8.40 6.12 -9.29
C PRO A 19 -7.95 5.00 -8.33
N TRP A 20 -8.71 3.90 -8.34
CA TRP A 20 -8.30 2.69 -7.64
C TRP A 20 -7.10 2.05 -8.34
N ASP A 21 -6.07 1.77 -7.55
CA ASP A 21 -4.87 1.02 -7.96
C ASP A 21 -4.83 -0.28 -7.15
N PRO A 22 -5.01 -1.46 -7.78
CA PRO A 22 -4.97 -2.73 -7.05
C PRO A 22 -3.56 -3.03 -6.55
N LEU A 23 -3.48 -3.71 -5.40
CA LEU A 23 -2.22 -4.24 -4.88
C LEU A 23 -1.88 -5.56 -5.61
N ASP A 24 -1.48 -5.44 -6.87
CA ASP A 24 -1.07 -6.56 -7.73
C ASP A 24 0.13 -6.21 -8.61
N ILE A 25 0.59 -7.17 -9.42
CA ILE A 25 1.59 -6.93 -10.46
C ILE A 25 0.84 -6.67 -11.77
N PRO A 26 0.94 -5.46 -12.37
CA PRO A 26 0.33 -5.19 -13.65
C PRO A 26 0.85 -6.15 -14.74
N GLN A 27 -0.02 -6.58 -15.65
CA GLN A 27 0.35 -7.55 -16.71
C GLN A 27 1.51 -7.07 -17.62
N ASN A 28 1.71 -5.77 -17.73
CA ASN A 28 2.77 -5.14 -18.52
C ASN A 28 3.96 -4.67 -17.67
N ALA A 29 4.07 -5.14 -16.43
CA ALA A 29 5.22 -4.87 -15.58
C ALA A 29 6.49 -5.54 -16.14
N THR A 30 7.62 -4.90 -15.89
CA THR A 30 8.94 -5.41 -16.24
C THR A 30 9.51 -6.15 -15.04
N PHE A 31 9.97 -7.38 -15.29
CA PHE A 31 10.75 -8.14 -14.31
C PHE A 31 12.12 -7.47 -14.13
N GLU A 32 12.49 -7.19 -12.89
CA GLU A 32 13.77 -6.56 -12.55
C GLU A 32 14.76 -7.57 -11.95
N ASP A 33 14.35 -8.29 -10.90
CA ASP A 33 15.23 -9.26 -10.23
C ASP A 33 14.45 -10.33 -9.47
N GLN A 34 15.14 -11.40 -9.07
CA GLN A 34 14.66 -12.43 -8.18
C GLN A 34 15.72 -12.77 -7.13
N TYR A 35 15.39 -12.61 -5.86
CA TYR A 35 16.32 -12.83 -4.75
C TYR A 35 15.66 -13.57 -3.58
N SER A 36 16.48 -14.00 -2.64
CA SER A 36 16.04 -14.65 -1.40
C SER A 36 16.25 -13.71 -0.21
N ILE A 37 15.18 -13.48 0.55
CA ILE A 37 15.24 -12.77 1.83
C ILE A 37 15.43 -13.83 2.92
N GLY A 38 16.51 -13.72 3.71
CA GLY A 38 16.84 -14.66 4.79
C GLY A 38 18.09 -15.48 4.54
N GLY A 39 18.31 -16.50 5.37
CA GLY A 39 19.49 -17.37 5.37
C GLY A 39 19.23 -18.74 4.71
N PRO A 40 20.24 -19.63 4.64
CA PRO A 40 20.11 -20.92 3.96
C PRO A 40 18.96 -21.82 4.47
N GLN A 41 18.67 -21.78 5.78
CA GLN A 41 17.65 -22.62 6.43
C GLN A 41 16.26 -21.95 6.50
N GLU A 42 16.22 -20.62 6.46
CA GLU A 42 15.00 -19.84 6.60
C GLU A 42 15.07 -18.67 5.64
N LYS A 43 14.46 -18.86 4.47
CA LYS A 43 14.40 -17.86 3.42
C LYS A 43 13.09 -17.94 2.66
N ILE A 44 12.72 -16.80 2.11
CA ILE A 44 11.63 -16.66 1.15
C ILE A 44 12.17 -16.10 -0.15
N THR A 45 11.77 -16.69 -1.28
CA THR A 45 12.13 -16.17 -2.60
C THR A 45 11.08 -15.17 -3.06
N VAL A 46 11.54 -14.01 -3.51
CA VAL A 46 10.71 -12.90 -3.97
C VAL A 46 11.17 -12.46 -5.37
N GLN A 47 10.28 -11.80 -6.09
CA GLN A 47 10.55 -11.14 -7.36
C GLN A 47 10.24 -9.67 -7.25
N GLU A 48 11.06 -8.88 -7.93
CA GLU A 48 10.90 -7.44 -8.07
C GLU A 48 10.41 -7.11 -9.49
N TRP A 49 9.35 -6.31 -9.53
CA TRP A 49 8.67 -5.87 -10.75
C TRP A 49 8.58 -4.35 -10.76
N SER A 50 8.62 -3.75 -11.95
CA SER A 50 8.49 -2.30 -12.12
C SER A 50 7.57 -1.93 -13.28
N ASP A 51 7.17 -0.66 -13.34
CA ASP A 51 6.46 -0.08 -14.48
C ASP A 51 7.41 0.42 -15.60
N ARG A 52 8.70 0.08 -15.53
CA ARG A 52 9.70 0.46 -16.54
C ARG A 52 9.32 -0.10 -17.90
N LYS A 53 9.45 0.70 -18.96
CA LYS A 53 9.15 0.26 -20.35
C LYS A 53 10.38 0.23 -21.27
N SER A 54 11.51 0.79 -20.84
CA SER A 54 12.77 0.84 -21.59
C SER A 54 13.97 0.99 -20.64
N ALA A 55 15.19 0.67 -21.09
CA ALA A 55 16.41 0.85 -20.30
C ALA A 55 16.72 2.31 -19.89
N ARG A 56 15.96 3.30 -20.37
CA ARG A 56 16.14 4.74 -20.07
C ARG A 56 14.91 5.39 -19.42
N SER A 57 13.85 4.63 -19.16
CA SER A 57 12.66 5.15 -18.48
C SER A 57 12.80 4.94 -16.98
N TYR A 58 12.42 5.96 -16.22
CA TYR A 58 12.40 5.92 -14.77
C TYR A 58 11.22 5.10 -14.28
N GLU A 59 11.47 4.21 -13.34
CA GLU A 59 10.43 3.52 -12.58
C GLU A 59 9.67 4.57 -11.74
N THR A 60 8.35 4.47 -11.73
CA THR A 60 7.48 5.21 -10.80
C THR A 60 6.82 4.29 -9.78
N TRP A 61 6.79 2.99 -10.07
CA TRP A 61 6.33 1.93 -9.19
C TRP A 61 7.30 0.76 -9.21
N ILE A 62 7.62 0.24 -8.03
CA ILE A 62 8.41 -0.97 -7.82
C ILE A 62 7.66 -1.84 -6.81
N GLY A 63 7.30 -3.05 -7.21
CA GLY A 63 6.59 -4.02 -6.40
C GLY A 63 7.44 -5.28 -6.14
N ILE A 64 7.51 -5.70 -4.89
CA ILE A 64 8.21 -6.92 -4.46
C ILE A 64 7.17 -7.92 -3.95
N TYR A 65 7.09 -9.07 -4.61
CA TYR A 65 6.09 -10.10 -4.35
C TYR A 65 6.74 -11.47 -4.14
N THR A 66 6.16 -12.31 -3.28
CA THR A 66 6.68 -13.67 -3.06
C THR A 66 6.50 -14.53 -4.31
N VAL A 67 7.51 -15.32 -4.68
CA VAL A 67 7.47 -16.15 -5.89
C VAL A 67 6.39 -17.22 -5.84
N LYS A 68 6.23 -17.86 -4.67
CA LYS A 68 5.39 -19.06 -4.55
C LYS A 68 3.90 -18.72 -4.62
N ASP A 69 3.48 -17.70 -3.89
CA ASP A 69 2.06 -17.44 -3.62
C ASP A 69 1.65 -15.99 -3.95
N CYS A 70 2.53 -15.19 -4.53
CA CYS A 70 2.28 -13.79 -4.93
C CYS A 70 1.79 -12.86 -3.80
N TYR A 71 2.21 -13.08 -2.55
CA TYR A 71 1.95 -12.13 -1.48
C TYR A 71 2.80 -10.86 -1.63
N PRO A 72 2.23 -9.66 -1.42
CA PRO A 72 3.00 -8.42 -1.44
C PRO A 72 3.95 -8.39 -0.23
N VAL A 73 5.20 -8.00 -0.47
CA VAL A 73 6.22 -7.82 0.58
C VAL A 73 6.50 -6.34 0.77
N GLN A 74 6.66 -5.60 -0.33
CA GLN A 74 6.90 -4.16 -0.32
C GLN A 74 6.45 -3.53 -1.64
N GLU A 75 5.92 -2.32 -1.57
CA GLU A 75 5.76 -1.44 -2.73
C GLU A 75 6.44 -0.10 -2.50
N THR A 76 7.04 0.43 -3.56
CA THR A 76 7.76 1.70 -3.52
C THR A 76 7.32 2.55 -4.70
N PHE A 77 6.89 3.77 -4.40
CA PHE A 77 6.58 4.78 -5.40
C PHE A 77 7.71 5.80 -5.45
N THR A 78 8.16 6.11 -6.66
CA THR A 78 9.31 6.98 -6.94
C THR A 78 8.93 8.12 -7.86
N LYS A 79 9.58 9.26 -7.69
CA LYS A 79 9.50 10.41 -8.59
C LYS A 79 10.90 10.96 -8.80
N ASN A 80 11.41 10.87 -10.03
CA ASN A 80 12.77 11.28 -10.39
C ASN A 80 13.85 10.65 -9.48
N TYR A 81 13.80 9.33 -9.27
CA TYR A 81 14.67 8.57 -8.36
C TYR A 81 14.53 8.84 -6.86
N SER A 82 13.74 9.84 -6.47
CA SER A 82 13.42 10.05 -5.06
C SER A 82 12.23 9.19 -4.67
N VAL A 83 12.38 8.39 -3.63
CA VAL A 83 11.27 7.67 -3.01
C VAL A 83 10.30 8.68 -2.43
N ILE A 84 9.02 8.60 -2.84
CA ILE A 84 7.95 9.43 -2.29
C ILE A 84 7.16 8.69 -1.22
N LEU A 85 7.00 7.38 -1.37
CA LEU A 85 6.28 6.51 -0.46
C LEU A 85 6.85 5.10 -0.59
N SER A 86 7.05 4.42 0.54
CA SER A 86 7.36 3.00 0.55
C SER A 86 6.59 2.33 1.68
N THR A 87 5.90 1.24 1.33
CA THR A 87 5.02 0.49 2.23
C THR A 87 5.49 -0.95 2.29
N ARG A 88 5.61 -1.49 3.50
CA ARG A 88 5.97 -2.89 3.74
C ARG A 88 4.78 -3.64 4.33
N PHE A 89 4.56 -4.86 3.88
CA PHE A 89 3.45 -5.70 4.29
C PHE A 89 3.98 -6.92 5.04
N PHE A 90 3.33 -7.26 6.16
CA PHE A 90 3.66 -8.39 7.02
C PHE A 90 2.39 -8.90 7.71
N ASP A 91 2.46 -10.09 8.32
CA ASP A 91 1.34 -10.76 9.01
C ASP A 91 0.07 -10.91 8.14
N ILE A 92 0.25 -11.10 6.84
CA ILE A 92 -0.85 -11.22 5.87
C ILE A 92 -1.67 -12.48 6.15
N GLN A 93 -2.99 -12.31 6.23
CA GLN A 93 -3.95 -13.41 6.29
C GLN A 93 -4.95 -13.26 5.15
N LEU A 94 -5.24 -14.35 4.45
CA LEU A 94 -6.19 -14.33 3.35
C LEU A 94 -7.62 -14.11 3.85
N GLY A 95 -8.37 -13.31 3.07
CA GLY A 95 -9.74 -12.96 3.38
C GLY A 95 -9.86 -11.90 4.47
N ILE A 96 -11.10 -11.55 4.80
CA ILE A 96 -11.43 -10.51 5.77
C ILE A 96 -12.25 -11.18 6.87
N LYS A 97 -11.72 -11.21 8.09
CA LYS A 97 -12.36 -11.89 9.23
C LYS A 97 -13.67 -11.24 9.63
N ASP A 98 -13.67 -9.91 9.70
CA ASP A 98 -14.83 -9.11 10.04
C ASP A 98 -15.03 -8.00 8.99
N PRO A 99 -16.04 -8.10 8.11
CA PRO A 99 -16.29 -7.09 7.09
C PRO A 99 -16.85 -5.78 7.66
N SER A 100 -17.29 -5.75 8.93
CA SER A 100 -17.84 -4.55 9.56
C SER A 100 -16.82 -3.41 9.69
N VAL A 101 -15.52 -3.71 9.60
CA VAL A 101 -14.43 -2.73 9.58
C VAL A 101 -14.54 -1.71 8.44
N PHE A 102 -15.28 -2.02 7.37
CA PHE A 102 -15.53 -1.10 6.26
C PHE A 102 -16.80 -0.25 6.43
N ILE A 103 -17.59 -0.50 7.47
CA ILE A 103 -18.80 0.28 7.78
C ILE A 103 -18.38 1.46 8.66
N PRO A 104 -18.46 2.72 8.18
CA PRO A 104 -18.08 3.86 8.98
C PRO A 104 -18.96 4.00 10.24
N PRO A 105 -18.43 4.51 11.36
CA PRO A 105 -19.23 4.78 12.55
C PRO A 105 -20.30 5.85 12.28
N SER A 106 -21.32 5.91 13.15
CA SER A 106 -22.43 6.86 13.02
C SER A 106 -21.98 8.33 12.99
N THR A 107 -20.86 8.67 13.64
CA THR A 107 -20.25 10.00 13.63
C THR A 107 -19.87 10.47 12.22
N CYS A 108 -19.64 9.56 11.28
CA CYS A 108 -19.32 9.90 9.89
C CYS A 108 -20.53 10.36 9.07
N GLN A 109 -21.76 10.24 9.59
CA GLN A 109 -22.96 10.78 8.92
C GLN A 109 -22.96 12.32 8.93
N THR A 110 -22.34 12.93 9.95
CA THR A 110 -22.16 14.37 10.09
C THR A 110 -20.68 14.75 10.05
N ALA A 111 -19.91 14.09 9.17
CA ALA A 111 -18.47 14.28 9.06
C ALA A 111 -18.09 15.69 8.57
N GLN A 112 -16.94 16.18 9.02
CA GLN A 112 -16.36 17.44 8.53
C GLN A 112 -15.70 17.22 7.15
N PRO A 113 -15.70 18.22 6.26
CA PRO A 113 -15.08 18.07 4.93
C PRO A 113 -13.55 18.20 4.95
N GLU A 114 -12.97 18.85 5.96
CA GLU A 114 -11.53 19.09 6.07
C GLU A 114 -10.76 17.91 6.65
N ARG A 115 -9.48 17.78 6.30
CA ARG A 115 -8.57 16.79 6.93
C ARG A 115 -8.29 17.19 8.38
N MET A 116 -8.29 16.20 9.27
CA MET A 116 -7.88 16.38 10.67
C MET A 116 -6.36 16.42 10.77
N SER A 117 -5.84 17.22 11.71
CA SER A 117 -4.43 17.15 12.09
C SER A 117 -4.14 15.83 12.79
N GLU A 118 -2.95 15.28 12.56
CA GLU A 118 -2.44 14.10 13.27
C GLU A 118 -1.62 14.47 14.51
N ASP A 119 -1.33 15.76 14.70
CA ASP A 119 -0.55 16.25 15.83
C ASP A 119 -1.38 16.25 17.12
N CYS A 120 -0.76 15.76 18.20
CA CYS A 120 -1.31 15.95 19.54
C CYS A 120 -1.21 17.42 19.94
N SER A 121 -2.32 18.00 20.40
CA SER A 121 -2.29 19.27 21.13
C SER A 121 -1.76 18.99 22.53
N TRP A 122 -0.49 19.32 22.78
CA TRP A 122 0.11 19.24 24.11
C TRP A 122 -0.36 20.39 25.01
#